data_AF-A0A6F8TIP9-F1
#
_entry.id   AF-A0A6F8TIP9-F1
#
_cell.length_a   1.000
_cell.length_b   1.000
_cell.length_c   1.000
_cell.angle_alpha   90.00
_cell.angle_beta   90.00
_cell.angle_gamma   90.00
#
_symmetry.space_group_name_H-M   'P 1'
#
loop_
_entity.id
_entity.type
_entity.pdbx_description
1 polymer ?
#
loop_
_entity_poly.entity_id
_entity_poly.type
_entity_poly.pdbx_seq_one_letter_code
_entity_poly.pdbx_strand_id
1 'polypeptide(L)'
;MLFTQKLIGKPYLKADVVLQDESRYASKTGLSSLQAGFQTRYEINKKVMPFVDFGYGYEKGLKQTAWQTETDSEHGWYYGAGLTLKF
;
A
#
# COMPACT_ATOMS: atom_id res chain seq x y z
N MET A 1 -32.84 12.46 -12.58
CA MET A 1 -31.94 11.99 -11.50
C MET A 1 -30.51 12.24 -11.95
N LEU A 2 -29.75 13.09 -11.25
CA LEU A 2 -28.33 13.30 -11.55
C LEU A 2 -27.52 12.18 -10.90
N PHE A 3 -27.20 11.15 -11.67
CA PHE A 3 -26.12 10.23 -11.34
C PHE A 3 -24.82 11.02 -11.52
N THR A 4 -24.29 11.57 -10.44
CA THR A 4 -22.96 12.22 -10.45
C THR A 4 -21.94 11.09 -10.61
N GLN A 5 -21.50 10.85 -11.84
CA GLN A 5 -20.62 9.73 -12.20
C GLN A 5 -19.17 10.20 -12.25
N LYS A 6 -18.64 10.73 -11.15
CA LYS A 6 -17.24 11.16 -11.15
C LYS A 6 -16.34 9.98 -10.78
N LEU A 7 -15.76 9.36 -11.81
CA LEU A 7 -14.71 8.37 -11.66
C LEU A 7 -13.36 9.07 -11.63
N ILE A 8 -12.55 8.77 -10.61
CA ILE A 8 -11.21 9.33 -10.42
C ILE A 8 -10.21 8.18 -10.31
N GLY A 9 -9.33 8.05 -11.29
CA GLY A 9 -8.18 7.17 -11.22
C GLY A 9 -6.99 7.87 -10.56
N LYS A 10 -6.33 7.19 -9.62
CA LYS A 10 -5.16 7.70 -8.90
C LYS A 10 -4.04 6.66 -8.95
N PRO A 11 -3.10 6.74 -9.91
CA PRO A 11 -1.87 6.00 -9.82
C PRO A 11 -1.07 6.49 -8.62
N TYR A 12 -0.41 5.58 -7.91
CA TYR A 12 0.50 5.93 -6.83
C TYR A 12 1.72 5.02 -6.83
N LEU A 13 2.80 5.56 -6.27
CA LEU A 13 4.02 4.85 -6.00
C LEU A 13 4.41 5.14 -4.55
N LYS A 14 4.67 4.09 -3.78
CA LYS A 14 5.14 4.17 -2.39
C LYS A 14 6.49 3.48 -2.32
N ALA A 15 7.43 4.11 -1.64
CA ALA A 15 8.73 3.54 -1.36
C ALA A 15 9.04 3.81 0.10
N ASP A 16 9.27 2.76 0.87
CA ASP A 16 9.67 2.89 2.27
C ASP A 16 11.17 2.64 2.38
N VAL A 17 11.86 3.48 3.16
CA VAL A 17 13.29 3.39 3.40
C VAL A 17 13.53 3.35 4.91
N VAL A 18 14.18 2.30 5.37
CA VAL A 18 14.58 2.14 6.77
C VAL A 18 16.03 2.62 6.92
N LEU A 19 16.23 3.74 7.63
CA LEU A 19 17.55 4.32 7.84
C LEU A 19 18.31 3.63 8.98
N GLN A 20 17.66 3.43 10.12
CA GLN A 20 18.22 2.72 11.26
C GLN A 20 17.08 2.09 12.05
N ASP A 21 17.14 0.77 12.22
CA ASP A 21 16.19 0.01 13.01
C ASP A 21 17.00 -0.89 13.93
N GLU A 22 17.00 -0.55 15.23
CA GLU A 22 17.69 -1.28 16.30
C GLU A 22 16.72 -2.18 17.08
N SER A 23 15.52 -2.41 16.55
CA SER A 23 14.55 -3.28 17.20
C SER A 23 14.98 -4.76 17.16
N ARG A 24 14.41 -5.55 18.06
CA ARG A 24 14.66 -7.01 18.11
C ARG A 24 14.22 -7.73 16.81
N TYR A 25 13.26 -7.13 16.10
CA TYR A 25 12.71 -7.60 14.82
C TYR A 25 12.99 -6.59 13.70
N ALA A 26 14.26 -6.16 13.58
CA ALA A 26 14.63 -5.10 12.66
C ALA A 26 14.42 -5.47 11.18
N SER A 27 13.92 -4.51 10.40
CA SER A 27 13.94 -4.58 8.93
C SER A 27 15.35 -4.34 8.38
N LYS A 28 15.63 -4.84 7.17
CA LYS A 28 16.92 -4.55 6.50
C LYS A 28 17.03 -3.06 6.21
N THR A 29 18.17 -2.48 6.57
CA THR A 29 18.49 -1.08 6.28
C THR A 29 18.50 -0.81 4.77
N GLY A 30 18.08 0.40 4.38
CA GLY A 30 17.93 0.84 2.99
C GLY A 30 16.48 0.80 2.52
N LEU A 31 16.28 0.70 1.20
CA LEU A 31 14.94 0.55 0.60
C LEU A 31 14.30 -0.75 1.11
N SER A 32 13.25 -0.61 1.92
CA SER A 32 12.55 -1.73 2.57
C SER A 32 11.33 -2.19 1.79
N SER A 33 10.61 -1.28 1.15
CA SER A 33 9.46 -1.62 0.32
C SER A 33 9.42 -0.75 -0.93
N LEU A 34 8.87 -1.29 -2.01
CA LEU A 34 8.50 -0.53 -3.19
C LEU A 34 7.16 -1.06 -3.71
N GLN A 35 6.17 -0.18 -3.77
CA GLN A 35 4.82 -0.53 -4.18
C GLN A 35 4.35 0.44 -5.25
N ALA A 36 3.83 -0.10 -6.34
CA ALA A 36 3.15 0.66 -7.37
C ALA A 36 1.70 0.19 -7.42
N GLY A 37 0.77 1.13 -7.44
CA GLY A 37 -0.65 0.80 -7.41
C GLY A 37 -1.50 1.82 -8.15
N PHE A 38 -2.75 1.46 -8.33
CA PHE A 38 -3.74 2.30 -8.95
C PHE A 38 -5.05 2.16 -8.21
N GLN A 39 -5.47 3.27 -7.62
CA GLN A 39 -6.73 3.34 -6.91
C GLN A 39 -7.77 4.03 -7.79
N THR A 40 -8.87 3.32 -8.07
CA THR A 40 -10.04 3.88 -8.75
C THR A 40 -11.09 4.24 -7.72
N ARG A 41 -11.48 5.50 -7.66
CA ARG A 41 -12.54 6.00 -6.77
C ARG A 41 -13.74 6.44 -7.58
N TYR A 42 -14.92 6.06 -7.11
CA TYR A 42 -16.19 6.52 -7.66
C TYR A 42 -16.92 7.40 -6.65
N GLU A 43 -17.26 8.62 -7.05
CA GLU A 43 -17.96 9.58 -6.18
C GLU A 43 -19.47 9.55 -6.49
N ILE A 44 -20.19 8.64 -5.80
CA ILE A 44 -21.66 8.57 -5.90
C ILE A 44 -22.27 9.90 -5.46
N ASN A 45 -21.80 10.39 -4.31
CA ASN A 45 -22.08 11.72 -3.79
C ASN A 45 -20.87 12.20 -2.97
N LYS A 46 -20.81 13.49 -2.62
CA LYS A 46 -19.69 14.06 -1.85
C LYS A 46 -19.51 13.47 -0.43
N LYS A 47 -20.42 12.60 0.02
CA LYS A 47 -20.39 11.93 1.33
C LYS A 47 -19.96 10.47 1.25
N VAL A 48 -20.19 9.79 0.12
CA VAL A 48 -20.04 8.34 -0.05
C VAL A 48 -19.24 8.08 -1.32
N MET A 49 -18.00 7.68 -1.13
CA MET A 49 -17.02 7.48 -2.20
C MET A 49 -16.43 6.07 -2.12
N PRO A 50 -17.04 5.06 -2.75
CA PRO A 50 -16.42 3.75 -2.89
C PRO A 50 -15.13 3.84 -3.71
N PHE A 51 -14.18 2.98 -3.39
CA PHE A 51 -12.96 2.84 -4.15
C PHE A 51 -12.54 1.38 -4.24
N VAL A 52 -11.85 1.07 -5.32
CA VAL A 52 -11.11 -0.16 -5.50
C VAL A 52 -9.65 0.19 -5.69
N ASP A 53 -8.77 -0.64 -5.18
CA ASP A 53 -7.33 -0.49 -5.27
C ASP A 53 -6.73 -1.79 -5.77
N PHE A 54 -5.75 -1.67 -6.65
CA PHE A 54 -4.96 -2.79 -7.11
C PHE A 54 -3.53 -2.32 -7.29
N GLY A 55 -2.60 -3.18 -6.95
CA GLY A 55 -1.20 -2.85 -7.15
C GLY A 55 -0.30 -4.04 -6.98
N TYR A 56 0.98 -3.76 -7.23
CA TYR A 56 2.05 -4.71 -7.14
C TYR A 56 3.11 -4.15 -6.19
N GLY A 57 3.47 -4.95 -5.21
CA GLY A 57 4.43 -4.60 -4.19
C GLY A 57 5.62 -5.55 -4.21
N TYR A 58 6.77 -4.98 -3.89
CA TYR A 58 7.96 -5.70 -3.47
C TYR A 58 8.27 -5.26 -2.04
N GLU A 59 8.45 -6.23 -1.15
CA GLU A 59 8.91 -6.02 0.21
C GLU A 59 10.22 -6.75 0.43
N LYS A 60 11.23 -6.00 0.84
CA LYS A 60 12.53 -6.53 1.21
C LYS A 60 12.38 -7.16 2.58
N GLY A 61 12.58 -8.48 2.65
CA GLY A 61 12.40 -9.27 3.86
C GLY A 61 13.27 -8.82 5.05
N LEU A 62 12.97 -9.39 6.22
CA LEU A 62 13.52 -8.98 7.51
C LEU A 62 15.01 -9.26 7.66
N LYS A 63 15.70 -8.49 8.50
CA LYS A 63 17.12 -8.66 8.77
C LYS A 63 17.33 -9.83 9.72
N GLN A 64 18.36 -10.64 9.50
CA GLN A 64 18.76 -11.65 10.48
C GLN A 64 19.16 -10.97 11.80
N THR A 65 18.50 -11.33 12.90
CA THR A 65 18.87 -10.93 14.26
C THR A 65 19.08 -12.17 15.12
N ALA A 66 19.59 -12.00 16.34
CA ALA A 66 19.73 -13.10 17.30
C ALA A 66 18.39 -13.79 17.65
N TRP A 67 17.25 -13.17 17.29
CA TRP A 67 15.89 -13.63 17.60
C TRP A 67 15.04 -13.94 16.35
N GLN A 68 15.56 -13.68 15.13
CA GLN A 68 14.83 -13.91 13.89
C GLN A 68 15.75 -14.34 12.73
N THR A 69 15.31 -15.33 11.96
CA THR A 69 15.96 -15.73 10.71
C THR A 69 15.64 -14.73 9.60
N GLU A 70 16.58 -14.54 8.67
CA GLU A 70 16.35 -13.72 7.48
C GLU A 70 15.16 -14.26 6.67
N THR A 71 14.20 -13.38 6.36
CA THR A 71 13.14 -13.71 5.41
C THR A 71 13.56 -13.22 4.03
N ASP A 72 13.21 -14.02 3.03
CA ASP A 72 13.46 -13.66 1.64
C ASP A 72 12.57 -12.49 1.20
N SER A 73 12.90 -11.90 0.06
CA SER A 73 12.10 -10.77 -0.43
C SER A 73 10.80 -11.27 -1.06
N GLU A 74 9.68 -10.72 -0.61
CA GLU A 74 8.36 -11.09 -1.14
C GLU A 74 7.91 -10.07 -2.18
N HIS A 75 7.24 -10.58 -3.20
CA HIS A 75 6.61 -9.76 -4.22
C HIS A 75 5.23 -10.30 -4.52
N GLY A 76 4.25 -9.41 -4.69
CA GLY A 76 2.88 -9.82 -4.77
C GLY A 76 1.95 -8.76 -5.33
N TRP A 77 0.84 -9.26 -5.86
CA TRP A 77 -0.31 -8.43 -6.21
C TRP A 77 -1.18 -8.26 -4.98
N TYR A 78 -1.58 -7.03 -4.71
CA TYR A 78 -2.61 -6.73 -3.72
C TYR A 78 -3.82 -6.12 -4.42
N TYR A 79 -4.99 -6.45 -3.90
CA TYR A 79 -6.25 -5.92 -4.35
C TYR A 79 -7.11 -5.62 -3.13
N GLY A 80 -7.81 -4.50 -3.18
CA GLY A 80 -8.63 -4.03 -2.08
C GLY A 80 -9.83 -3.27 -2.59
N ALA A 81 -10.88 -3.24 -1.79
CA ALA A 81 -12.02 -2.37 -2.01
C ALA A 81 -12.42 -1.76 -0.68
N GLY A 82 -12.91 -0.52 -0.72
CA GLY A 82 -13.27 0.21 0.47
C GLY A 82 -14.26 1.33 0.20
N LEU A 83 -14.69 1.98 1.28
CA LEU A 83 -15.65 3.06 1.23
C LEU A 83 -15.12 4.24 2.04
N THR A 84 -15.01 5.41 1.42
CA THR A 84 -14.74 6.66 2.14
C THR A 84 -16.06 7.35 2.46
N LEU A 85 -16.29 7.62 3.74
CA LEU A 85 -17.42 8.40 4.23
C LEU A 85 -16.92 9.79 4.68
N LYS A 86 -17.61 10.85 4.25
CA LYS A 86 -17.33 12.23 4.66
C LYS A 86 -18.56 12.79 5.38
N PHE A 87 -18.39 13.13 6.65
CA PHE A 87 -19.41 13.72 7.54
C PHE A 87 -19.12 15.20 7.80
#